data_AF-A0A3B9MCG9-F1
#
_entry.id   AF-A0A3B9MCG9-F1
#
_cell.length_a   1.000
_cell.length_b   1.000
_cell.length_c   1.000
_cell.angle_alpha   90.00
_cell.angle_beta   90.00
_cell.angle_gamma   90.00
#
_symmetry.space_group_name_H-M   'P 1'
#
loop_
_entity.id
_entity.type
_entity.pdbx_description
1 polymer ?
#
loop_
_entity_poly.entity_id
_entity_poly.type
_entity_poly.pdbx_seq_one_letter_code
_entity_poly.pdbx_strand_id
1 'polypeptide(L)'
;MRAGHGTRLVWSPEGDRLYFQSSGPGVASVYSCDLEGNVRPEIGGQRRIYDFDVASGVIAFCASDTTSPGELHMFTQGAEARVTDLNPWLHERYVAQPERHSFTAPDGWVVEGWLLRPDHFDASRRYPLVLEVHGGPHGQYGWAFFHELQVLAGMGYMVLYINPRGSDGYGEFFRRQVVRDWGGKDFVDLMTSLDQAIETTGSIDVSRMGIGGGSYGGYMTNWVIGQTNRFSAAVAMRSISNLVSEYAQHDIVLWGALELGPPPWPDQDELWKRSPIRYVQNVQTPLLLCCGEMDLRCAISQSEEMFGALRFLGKTVEMVRFPEESHDLSRNGRPDRRVERLERIAGWYERFLGTASVEKAAEVETQVLPVQHDEEGAETREGVTAPTTVLEAVRKPEAPAAESTPTAALETQEMVAAVVPSEVEADVRPEAAEPAAAEEPPAPEPVAEVAPLDSEPVAEPAAEPAA
;
A
#
# COMPACT_ATOMS: atom_id res chain seq x y z
N MET A 1 6.04 -7.05 6.05
CA MET A 1 4.91 -7.99 5.88
C MET A 1 3.61 -7.19 5.82
N ARG A 2 2.55 -7.56 5.05
CA ARG A 2 1.24 -6.83 5.02
C ARG A 2 0.23 -7.44 5.99
N ALA A 3 -0.52 -6.64 6.75
CA ALA A 3 -1.68 -7.11 7.49
C ALA A 3 -2.80 -7.49 6.49
N GLY A 4 -3.49 -8.61 6.73
CA GLY A 4 -4.56 -9.12 5.87
C GLY A 4 -4.14 -10.29 4.98
N HIS A 5 -4.90 -11.39 5.11
CA HIS A 5 -4.91 -12.68 4.38
C HIS A 5 -4.30 -13.85 5.16
N GLY A 6 -5.20 -14.60 5.81
CA GLY A 6 -4.93 -15.86 6.52
C GLY A 6 -5.18 -15.80 8.02
N THR A 7 -6.24 -15.15 8.51
CA THR A 7 -6.58 -15.24 9.95
C THR A 7 -7.17 -16.61 10.22
N ARG A 8 -6.31 -17.55 10.60
CA ARG A 8 -6.71 -18.86 11.12
C ARG A 8 -7.60 -18.62 12.34
N LEU A 9 -8.81 -19.15 12.29
CA LEU A 9 -9.66 -19.30 13.45
C LEU A 9 -9.30 -20.61 14.12
N VAL A 10 -9.02 -20.58 15.43
CA VAL A 10 -8.62 -21.77 16.19
C VAL A 10 -9.60 -21.98 17.33
N TRP A 11 -10.25 -23.15 17.38
CA TRP A 11 -11.08 -23.52 18.53
C TRP A 11 -10.21 -24.00 19.69
N SER A 12 -10.61 -23.69 20.92
CA SER A 12 -10.10 -24.40 22.10
C SER A 12 -10.37 -25.90 21.95
N PRO A 13 -9.51 -26.77 22.50
CA PRO A 13 -9.78 -28.20 22.56
C PRO A 13 -11.13 -28.55 23.20
N GLU A 14 -11.57 -27.73 24.16
CA GLU A 14 -12.84 -27.86 24.86
C GLU A 14 -14.05 -27.40 24.02
N GLY A 15 -13.82 -26.66 22.92
CA GLY A 15 -14.86 -26.16 22.02
C GLY A 15 -15.68 -25.00 22.58
N ASP A 16 -15.23 -24.39 23.67
CA ASP A 16 -15.90 -23.30 24.39
C ASP A 16 -15.40 -21.90 24.01
N ARG A 17 -14.33 -21.82 23.20
CA ARG A 17 -13.68 -20.56 22.84
C ARG A 17 -13.06 -20.59 21.46
N LEU A 18 -13.19 -19.48 20.72
CA LEU A 18 -12.61 -19.25 19.41
C LEU A 18 -11.51 -18.20 19.48
N TYR A 19 -10.31 -18.54 19.04
CA TYR A 19 -9.16 -17.64 18.95
C TYR A 19 -9.01 -17.12 17.53
N PHE A 20 -8.65 -15.84 17.40
CA PHE A 20 -8.49 -15.16 16.12
C PHE A 20 -7.53 -14.00 16.23
N GLN A 21 -6.90 -13.63 15.12
CA GLN A 21 -6.09 -12.44 15.04
C GLN A 21 -6.96 -11.23 14.68
N SER A 22 -6.71 -10.09 15.32
CA SER A 22 -7.31 -8.81 14.97
C SER A 22 -6.26 -7.71 14.84
N SER A 23 -6.48 -6.83 13.86
CA SER A 23 -5.65 -5.65 13.61
C SER A 23 -6.13 -4.47 14.46
N GLY A 24 -5.20 -3.80 15.14
CA GLY A 24 -5.41 -2.47 15.72
C GLY A 24 -4.44 -1.46 15.08
N PRO A 25 -4.39 -0.21 15.57
CA PRO A 25 -3.48 0.82 15.06
C PRO A 25 -2.01 0.38 15.12
N GLY A 26 -1.44 0.05 13.96
CA GLY A 26 -0.05 -0.37 13.81
C GLY A 26 0.30 -1.76 14.38
N VAL A 27 -0.68 -2.52 14.88
CA VAL A 27 -0.45 -3.81 15.58
C VAL A 27 -1.37 -4.91 15.05
N ALA A 28 -0.96 -6.16 15.26
CA ALA A 28 -1.86 -7.31 15.15
C ALA A 28 -1.70 -8.19 16.38
N SER A 29 -2.82 -8.50 17.02
CA SER A 29 -2.90 -9.19 18.31
C SER A 29 -3.80 -10.43 18.20
N VAL A 30 -3.63 -11.39 19.10
CA VAL A 30 -4.53 -12.54 19.24
C VAL A 30 -5.58 -12.21 20.28
N TYR A 31 -6.84 -12.42 19.90
CA TYR A 31 -8.01 -12.30 20.74
C TYR A 31 -8.70 -13.65 20.84
N SER A 32 -9.60 -13.78 21.81
CA SER A 32 -10.52 -14.90 21.90
C SER A 32 -11.94 -14.43 22.17
N CYS A 33 -12.92 -15.24 21.77
CA CYS A 33 -14.34 -15.05 22.01
C CYS A 33 -14.95 -16.36 22.54
N ASP A 34 -15.69 -16.32 23.64
CA ASP A 34 -16.49 -17.48 24.08
C ASP A 34 -17.86 -17.57 23.39
N LEU A 35 -18.59 -18.64 23.70
CA LEU A 35 -19.91 -18.93 23.11
C LEU A 35 -20.97 -17.88 23.46
N GLU A 36 -20.78 -17.13 24.55
CA GLU A 36 -21.64 -16.01 24.95
C GLU A 36 -21.29 -14.70 24.23
N GLY A 37 -20.20 -14.67 23.45
CA GLY A 37 -19.77 -13.49 22.70
C GLY A 37 -18.81 -12.57 23.45
N ASN A 38 -18.25 -12.99 24.60
CA ASN A 38 -17.31 -12.17 25.34
C ASN A 38 -15.92 -12.23 24.69
N VAL A 39 -15.50 -11.11 24.13
CA VAL A 39 -14.19 -10.94 23.49
C VAL A 39 -13.16 -10.45 24.51
N ARG A 40 -11.96 -11.04 24.49
CA ARG A 40 -10.81 -10.54 25.27
C ARG A 40 -9.49 -10.65 24.50
N PRO A 41 -8.53 -9.75 24.76
CA PRO A 41 -7.17 -9.91 24.25
C PRO A 41 -6.49 -11.08 24.96
N GLU A 42 -5.76 -11.90 24.21
CA GLU A 42 -4.93 -12.99 24.73
C GLU A 42 -3.45 -12.60 24.65
N ILE A 43 -3.00 -12.11 23.49
CA ILE A 43 -1.61 -11.73 23.26
C ILE A 43 -1.57 -10.48 22.38
N GLY A 44 -0.81 -9.48 22.81
CA GLY A 44 -0.66 -8.22 22.06
C GLY A 44 0.69 -7.57 22.29
N GLY A 45 0.72 -6.23 22.25
CA GLY A 45 1.92 -5.41 22.39
C GLY A 45 2.25 -4.63 21.11
N GLN A 46 3.29 -3.81 21.16
CA GLN A 46 3.81 -3.04 20.02
C GLN A 46 4.57 -3.95 19.05
N ARG A 47 3.82 -4.83 18.40
CA ARG A 47 4.32 -5.83 17.47
C ARG A 47 3.20 -6.29 16.56
N ARG A 48 3.60 -7.09 15.58
CA ARG A 48 2.67 -7.81 14.73
C ARG A 48 2.83 -9.30 14.96
N ILE A 49 1.78 -9.91 15.49
CA ILE A 49 1.58 -11.35 15.40
C ILE A 49 1.11 -11.65 13.98
N TYR A 50 1.78 -12.59 13.31
CA TYR A 50 1.47 -12.93 11.91
C TYR A 50 1.10 -14.40 11.71
N ASP A 51 1.28 -15.24 12.73
CA ASP A 51 0.78 -16.60 12.77
C ASP A 51 0.64 -17.06 14.23
N PHE A 52 -0.30 -17.97 14.50
CA PHE A 52 -0.47 -18.57 15.82
C PHE A 52 -1.20 -19.92 15.77
N ASP A 53 -1.00 -20.73 16.81
CA ASP A 53 -1.79 -21.93 17.08
C ASP A 53 -2.01 -22.10 18.59
N VAL A 54 -3.05 -22.85 18.96
CA VAL A 54 -3.45 -23.07 20.35
C VAL A 54 -3.62 -24.56 20.61
N ALA A 55 -2.93 -25.08 21.62
CA ALA A 55 -3.06 -26.46 22.05
C ALA A 55 -2.72 -26.61 23.54
N SER A 56 -3.48 -27.43 24.26
CA SER A 56 -3.18 -27.81 25.66
C SER A 56 -2.92 -26.62 26.60
N GLY A 57 -3.66 -25.52 26.44
CA GLY A 57 -3.49 -24.31 27.26
C GLY A 57 -2.22 -23.50 26.94
N VAL A 58 -1.58 -23.77 25.81
CA VAL A 58 -0.42 -23.04 25.28
C VAL A 58 -0.83 -22.35 23.99
N ILE A 59 -0.44 -21.09 23.84
CA ILE A 59 -0.52 -20.36 22.59
C ILE A 59 0.90 -20.23 22.04
N ALA A 60 1.17 -20.87 20.91
CA ALA A 60 2.40 -20.67 20.16
C ALA A 60 2.15 -19.63 19.06
N PHE A 61 3.02 -18.64 18.92
CA PHE A 61 2.80 -17.57 17.95
C PHE A 61 4.10 -17.02 17.40
N CYS A 62 4.03 -16.55 16.15
CA CYS A 62 5.14 -15.89 15.48
C CYS A 62 4.89 -14.38 15.48
N ALA A 63 5.86 -13.62 15.98
CA ALA A 63 5.75 -12.17 16.10
C ALA A 63 6.97 -11.46 15.51
N SER A 64 6.70 -10.35 14.82
CA SER A 64 7.70 -9.36 14.41
C SER A 64 7.45 -8.05 15.14
N ASP A 65 8.51 -7.47 15.67
CA ASP A 65 8.50 -6.17 16.33
C ASP A 65 9.53 -5.24 15.68
N THR A 66 9.83 -4.10 16.29
CA THR A 66 10.74 -3.09 15.72
C THR A 66 12.19 -3.55 15.66
N THR A 67 12.54 -4.59 16.42
CA THR A 67 13.91 -5.12 16.55
C THR A 67 14.11 -6.44 15.82
N SER A 68 13.04 -7.19 15.55
CA SER A 68 13.13 -8.52 14.93
C SER A 68 12.19 -8.73 13.73
N PRO A 69 12.71 -9.27 12.61
CA PRO A 69 11.92 -9.74 11.47
C PRO A 69 10.88 -10.81 11.81
N GLY A 70 11.07 -11.56 12.89
CA GLY A 70 10.17 -12.65 13.25
C GLY A 70 10.82 -13.67 14.18
N GLU A 71 10.21 -13.92 15.34
CA GLU A 71 10.60 -14.98 16.27
C GLU A 71 9.38 -15.82 16.67
N LEU A 72 9.63 -17.06 17.09
CA LEU A 72 8.63 -17.93 17.69
C LEU A 72 8.57 -17.67 19.20
N HIS A 73 7.36 -17.50 19.70
CA HIS A 73 7.04 -17.30 21.11
C HIS A 73 6.05 -18.36 21.59
N MET A 74 6.09 -18.66 22.88
CA MET A 74 5.08 -19.46 23.57
C MET A 74 4.52 -18.68 24.75
N PHE A 75 3.21 -18.72 24.90
CA PHE A 75 2.48 -18.15 26.01
C PHE A 75 1.74 -19.24 26.77
N THR A 76 1.98 -19.35 28.06
CA THR A 76 1.35 -20.33 28.95
C THR A 76 1.15 -19.74 30.34
N GLN A 77 -0.03 -19.94 30.93
CA GLN A 77 -0.34 -19.50 32.30
C GLN A 77 -0.01 -18.02 32.60
N GLY A 78 -0.19 -17.13 31.62
CA GLY A 78 0.10 -15.71 31.78
C GLY A 78 1.56 -15.30 31.54
N ALA A 79 2.45 -16.25 31.25
CA ALA A 79 3.86 -16.00 30.97
C ALA A 79 4.19 -16.23 29.50
N GLU A 80 4.95 -15.29 28.91
CA GLU A 80 5.47 -15.38 27.56
C GLU A 80 6.97 -15.71 27.58
N ALA A 81 7.40 -16.61 26.69
CA ALA A 81 8.81 -16.87 26.42
C ALA A 81 9.09 -16.87 24.92
N ARG A 82 10.17 -16.18 24.51
CA ARG A 82 10.74 -16.33 23.17
C ARG A 82 11.48 -17.67 23.09
N VAL A 83 11.16 -18.46 22.07
CA VAL A 83 11.68 -19.84 21.89
C VAL A 83 12.84 -19.88 20.90
N THR A 84 12.93 -18.92 20.00
CA THR A 84 13.96 -18.87 18.96
C THR A 84 14.82 -17.60 19.02
N ASP A 85 15.96 -17.67 18.36
CA ASP A 85 16.79 -16.53 17.98
C ASP A 85 17.19 -16.75 16.52
N LEU A 86 16.28 -16.44 15.59
CA LEU A 86 16.46 -16.67 14.15
C LEU A 86 17.28 -15.57 13.48
N ASN A 87 17.47 -14.44 14.17
CA ASN A 87 18.09 -13.24 13.60
C ASN A 87 19.32 -12.74 14.39
N PRO A 88 20.25 -13.61 14.83
CA PRO A 88 21.39 -13.18 15.65
C PRO A 88 22.31 -12.19 14.91
N TRP A 89 22.25 -12.17 13.59
CA TRP A 89 22.98 -11.23 12.73
C TRP A 89 22.58 -9.76 12.92
N LEU A 90 21.43 -9.48 13.58
CA LEU A 90 20.99 -8.14 13.94
C LEU A 90 21.56 -7.63 15.27
N HIS A 91 22.06 -8.51 16.15
CA HIS A 91 22.47 -8.13 17.51
C HIS A 91 23.61 -7.11 17.54
N GLU A 92 24.45 -7.10 16.51
CA GLU A 92 25.60 -6.20 16.38
C GLU A 92 25.35 -5.09 15.34
N ARG A 93 24.10 -4.90 14.92
CA ARG A 93 23.73 -3.90 13.91
C ARG A 93 22.83 -2.84 14.51
N TYR A 94 22.94 -1.63 13.98
CA TYR A 94 21.96 -0.60 14.22
C TYR A 94 20.59 -1.02 13.67
N VAL A 95 19.57 -0.94 14.52
CA VAL A 95 18.17 -1.12 14.13
C VAL A 95 17.41 0.11 14.62
N ALA A 96 16.96 0.92 13.68
CA ALA A 96 16.26 2.17 13.96
C ALA A 96 14.94 1.88 14.69
N GLN A 97 14.74 2.56 15.82
CA GLN A 97 13.50 2.48 16.58
C GLN A 97 12.49 3.50 16.05
N PRO A 98 11.24 3.11 15.81
CA PRO A 98 10.25 4.02 15.28
C PRO A 98 9.68 4.94 16.34
N GLU A 99 9.71 6.23 16.06
CA GLU A 99 9.07 7.26 16.86
C GLU A 99 7.66 7.48 16.34
N ARG A 100 6.66 7.15 17.15
CA ARG A 100 5.26 7.36 16.77
C ARG A 100 4.91 8.84 16.79
N HIS A 101 4.22 9.29 15.75
CA HIS A 101 3.67 10.63 15.61
C HIS A 101 2.18 10.58 15.29
N SER A 102 1.48 11.66 15.63
CA SER A 102 0.11 11.93 15.23
C SER A 102 0.08 13.24 14.45
N PHE A 103 -0.61 13.22 13.32
CA PHE A 103 -0.72 14.35 12.40
C PHE A 103 -2.19 14.70 12.24
N THR A 104 -2.51 15.99 12.16
CA THR A 104 -3.88 16.44 11.97
C THR A 104 -4.09 16.87 10.51
N ALA A 105 -5.00 16.19 9.81
CA ALA A 105 -5.43 16.56 8.47
C ALA A 105 -6.26 17.86 8.51
N PRO A 106 -6.41 18.60 7.37
CA PRO A 106 -7.13 19.87 7.35
C PRO A 106 -8.60 19.78 7.77
N ASP A 107 -9.24 18.61 7.64
CA ASP A 107 -10.60 18.34 8.10
C ASP A 107 -10.67 17.91 9.57
N GLY A 108 -9.57 18.02 10.32
CA GLY A 108 -9.47 17.69 11.74
C GLY A 108 -9.21 16.21 12.01
N TRP A 109 -9.10 15.37 10.98
CA TRP A 109 -8.85 13.94 11.16
C TRP A 109 -7.44 13.68 11.69
N VAL A 110 -7.29 12.83 12.71
CA VAL A 110 -5.97 12.43 13.23
C VAL A 110 -5.45 11.20 12.51
N VAL A 111 -4.26 11.32 11.94
CA VAL A 111 -3.55 10.29 11.17
C VAL A 111 -2.31 9.86 11.94
N GLU A 112 -2.08 8.56 12.08
CA GLU A 112 -0.91 8.01 12.78
C GLU A 112 0.21 7.73 11.78
N GLY A 113 1.45 7.97 12.20
CA GLY A 113 2.64 7.58 11.46
C GLY A 113 3.85 7.43 12.37
N TRP A 114 4.98 7.10 11.77
CA TRP A 114 6.23 6.89 12.47
C TRP A 114 7.40 7.48 11.71
N LEU A 115 8.43 7.83 12.46
CA LEU A 115 9.69 8.36 11.95
C LEU A 115 10.84 7.46 12.41
N LEU A 116 11.63 6.94 11.46
CA LEU A 116 12.93 6.36 11.75
C LEU A 116 14.00 7.44 11.62
N ARG A 117 14.89 7.50 12.60
CA ARG A 117 16.12 8.30 12.53
C ARG A 117 17.29 7.44 12.04
N PRO A 118 18.24 8.05 11.33
CA PRO A 118 19.48 7.37 10.97
C PRO A 118 20.34 7.08 12.21
N ASP A 119 21.32 6.20 12.03
CA ASP A 119 22.31 5.94 13.08
C ASP A 119 23.06 7.22 13.46
N HIS A 120 23.45 7.32 14.73
CA HIS A 120 24.14 8.49 15.29
C HIS A 120 23.46 9.83 14.98
N PHE A 121 22.13 9.88 15.03
CA PHE A 121 21.37 11.10 14.80
C PHE A 121 21.81 12.26 15.69
N ASP A 122 21.99 13.43 15.07
CA ASP A 122 22.34 14.71 15.69
C ASP A 122 21.32 15.77 15.25
N ALA A 123 20.55 16.28 16.21
CA ALA A 123 19.50 17.27 15.99
C ALA A 123 19.99 18.64 15.48
N SER A 124 21.30 18.92 15.53
CA SER A 124 21.89 20.13 14.93
C SER A 124 22.07 20.03 13.42
N ARG A 125 21.95 18.82 12.84
CA ARG A 125 22.14 18.55 11.42
C ARG A 125 20.80 18.38 10.70
N ARG A 126 20.84 18.57 9.37
CA ARG A 126 19.71 18.29 8.48
C ARG A 126 19.96 17.01 7.69
N TYR A 127 18.95 16.15 7.59
CA TYR A 127 19.04 14.83 6.96
C TYR A 127 18.12 14.73 5.75
N PRO A 128 18.52 14.01 4.70
CA PRO A 128 17.60 13.64 3.64
C PRO A 128 16.48 12.76 4.21
N LEU A 129 15.27 12.87 3.66
CA LEU A 129 14.09 12.14 4.10
C LEU A 129 13.58 11.25 2.98
N VAL A 130 13.12 10.04 3.28
CA VAL A 130 12.27 9.25 2.38
C VAL A 130 10.88 9.08 3.00
N LEU A 131 9.84 9.52 2.29
CA LEU A 131 8.45 9.22 2.61
C LEU A 131 8.06 7.87 1.99
N GLU A 132 7.73 6.90 2.82
CA GLU A 132 7.35 5.55 2.39
C GLU A 132 5.84 5.35 2.51
N VAL A 133 5.22 4.89 1.42
CA VAL A 133 3.76 4.70 1.31
C VAL A 133 3.45 3.20 1.17
N HIS A 134 2.65 2.67 2.09
CA HIS A 134 2.31 1.24 2.05
C HIS A 134 1.38 0.91 0.87
N GLY A 135 1.40 -0.36 0.47
CA GLY A 135 0.40 -0.89 -0.45
C GLY A 135 -0.92 -1.25 0.24
N GLY A 136 -1.95 -1.50 -0.56
CA GLY A 136 -3.32 -1.70 -0.08
C GLY A 136 -4.33 -1.19 -1.10
N PRO A 137 -5.16 -0.17 -0.79
CA PRO A 137 -4.93 0.83 0.26
C PRO A 137 -5.28 0.35 1.67
N HIS A 138 -6.05 -0.74 1.80
CA HIS A 138 -6.39 -1.36 3.08
C HIS A 138 -5.26 -2.24 3.67
N GLY A 139 -4.05 -1.68 3.69
CA GLY A 139 -2.93 -2.20 4.46
C GLY A 139 -2.64 -1.25 5.63
N GLN A 140 -1.58 -1.53 6.39
CA GLN A 140 -1.05 -0.59 7.37
C GLN A 140 0.44 -0.85 7.62
N TYR A 141 1.18 0.21 7.88
CA TYR A 141 2.43 0.17 8.62
C TYR A 141 2.18 0.10 10.12
N GLY A 142 3.26 -0.08 10.90
CA GLY A 142 3.16 -0.15 12.34
C GLY A 142 4.46 -0.57 12.99
N TRP A 143 4.34 -1.40 14.02
CA TRP A 143 5.44 -1.83 14.88
C TRP A 143 6.20 -3.05 14.38
N ALA A 144 5.91 -3.54 13.18
CA ALA A 144 6.61 -4.69 12.60
C ALA A 144 7.90 -4.26 11.89
N PHE A 145 8.94 -5.09 11.99
CA PHE A 145 10.20 -4.90 11.29
C PHE A 145 9.96 -4.82 9.77
N PHE A 146 10.55 -3.80 9.15
CA PHE A 146 10.49 -3.60 7.72
C PHE A 146 11.89 -3.36 7.16
N HIS A 147 12.44 -4.39 6.53
CA HIS A 147 13.84 -4.42 6.09
C HIS A 147 14.23 -3.22 5.21
N GLU A 148 13.37 -2.81 4.27
CA GLU A 148 13.63 -1.65 3.42
C GLU A 148 13.78 -0.34 4.20
N LEU A 149 12.89 -0.09 5.17
CA LEU A 149 12.95 1.11 6.01
C LEU A 149 14.24 1.11 6.84
N GLN A 150 14.67 -0.06 7.33
CA GLN A 150 15.92 -0.23 8.08
C GLN A 150 17.16 -0.02 7.19
N VAL A 151 17.14 -0.49 5.94
CA VAL A 151 18.21 -0.21 4.97
C VAL A 151 18.31 1.30 4.73
N LEU A 152 17.19 1.99 4.49
CA LEU A 152 17.18 3.44 4.29
C LEU A 152 17.67 4.20 5.53
N ALA A 153 17.18 3.85 6.72
CA ALA A 153 17.66 4.46 7.96
C ALA A 153 19.16 4.22 8.18
N GLY A 154 19.64 3.00 7.93
CA GLY A 154 21.07 2.65 8.00
C GLY A 154 21.94 3.36 6.96
N MET A 155 21.37 3.76 5.82
CA MET A 155 22.03 4.60 4.82
C MET A 155 22.12 6.08 5.21
N GLY A 156 21.49 6.50 6.32
CA GLY A 156 21.53 7.89 6.77
C GLY A 156 20.29 8.72 6.42
N TYR A 157 19.21 8.09 5.94
CA TYR A 157 17.94 8.78 5.70
C TYR A 157 17.08 8.84 6.97
N MET A 158 16.37 9.95 7.15
CA MET A 158 15.14 9.91 7.95
C MET A 158 14.08 9.19 7.13
N VAL A 159 13.27 8.31 7.74
CA VAL A 159 12.23 7.55 7.03
C VAL A 159 10.89 7.82 7.69
N LEU A 160 10.00 8.52 6.98
CA LEU A 160 8.64 8.80 7.44
C LEU A 160 7.69 7.83 6.77
N TYR A 161 6.84 7.17 7.56
CA TYR A 161 5.83 6.27 7.03
C TYR A 161 4.54 6.40 7.84
N ILE A 162 3.41 6.48 7.13
CA ILE A 162 2.12 6.96 7.67
C ILE A 162 1.02 5.98 7.27
N ASN A 163 -0.01 5.90 8.09
CA ASN A 163 -1.25 5.20 7.80
C ASN A 163 -2.36 6.20 7.44
N PRO A 164 -2.42 6.69 6.18
CA PRO A 164 -3.47 7.64 5.75
C PRO A 164 -4.85 6.99 5.78
N ARG A 165 -5.91 7.79 5.65
CA ARG A 165 -7.28 7.24 5.54
C ARG A 165 -7.37 6.21 4.41
N GLY A 166 -8.12 5.15 4.67
CA GLY A 166 -8.08 3.93 3.85
C GLY A 166 -7.29 2.78 4.48
N SER A 167 -6.36 3.07 5.40
CA SER A 167 -5.55 2.06 6.08
C SER A 167 -6.38 1.14 6.98
N ASP A 168 -5.87 -0.06 7.21
CA ASP A 168 -6.43 -1.04 8.15
C ASP A 168 -6.06 -0.70 9.60
N GLY A 169 -6.78 -1.28 10.58
CA GLY A 169 -6.49 -1.11 12.02
C GLY A 169 -7.15 0.08 12.71
N TYR A 170 -7.85 0.95 11.97
CA TYR A 170 -8.53 2.15 12.49
C TYR A 170 -10.06 2.09 12.37
N GLY A 171 -10.61 0.89 12.13
CA GLY A 171 -12.03 0.64 11.96
C GLY A 171 -12.54 0.84 10.51
N GLU A 172 -13.71 0.28 10.23
CA GLU A 172 -14.27 0.22 8.88
C GLU A 172 -14.57 1.62 8.31
N PHE A 173 -15.01 2.57 9.13
CA PHE A 173 -15.29 3.92 8.65
C PHE A 173 -14.04 4.60 8.09
N PHE A 174 -12.91 4.48 8.78
CA PHE A 174 -11.61 4.98 8.32
C PHE A 174 -11.15 4.26 7.05
N ARG A 175 -11.26 2.93 7.04
CA ARG A 175 -10.88 2.06 5.92
C ARG A 175 -11.64 2.39 4.64
N ARG A 176 -12.93 2.73 4.73
CA ARG A 176 -13.78 3.02 3.55
C ARG A 176 -13.59 4.41 2.96
N GLN A 177 -12.90 5.33 3.63
CA GLN A 177 -12.78 6.73 3.16
C GLN A 177 -12.08 6.85 1.80
N VAL A 178 -11.30 5.85 1.41
CA VAL A 178 -10.55 5.85 0.16
C VAL A 178 -11.30 5.18 -1.00
N VAL A 179 -12.43 4.51 -0.72
CA VAL A 179 -13.23 3.84 -1.75
C VAL A 179 -13.72 4.87 -2.76
N ARG A 180 -13.35 4.70 -4.03
CA ARG A 180 -13.57 5.64 -5.13
C ARG A 180 -12.93 7.02 -4.92
N ASP A 181 -12.02 7.15 -3.94
CA ASP A 181 -11.29 8.39 -3.60
C ASP A 181 -9.76 8.28 -3.63
N TRP A 182 -9.20 7.37 -4.44
CA TRP A 182 -7.74 7.24 -4.57
C TRP A 182 -7.10 8.54 -5.08
N GLY A 183 -6.03 8.99 -4.40
CA GLY A 183 -5.35 10.25 -4.72
C GLY A 183 -6.11 11.51 -4.28
N GLY A 184 -7.23 11.34 -3.56
CA GLY A 184 -8.00 12.40 -2.96
C GLY A 184 -7.52 12.70 -1.54
N LYS A 185 -8.31 12.33 -0.55
CA LYS A 185 -8.04 12.67 0.86
C LYS A 185 -6.86 11.90 1.47
N ASP A 186 -6.60 10.70 0.98
CA ASP A 186 -5.40 9.89 1.28
C ASP A 186 -4.10 10.63 0.89
N PHE A 187 -4.07 11.30 -0.25
CA PHE A 187 -2.97 12.17 -0.68
C PHE A 187 -2.83 13.39 0.25
N VAL A 188 -3.94 14.02 0.63
CA VAL A 188 -3.94 15.15 1.57
C VAL A 188 -3.35 14.74 2.91
N ASP A 189 -3.76 13.59 3.45
CA ASP A 189 -3.24 13.06 4.70
C ASP A 189 -1.71 12.90 4.65
N LEU A 190 -1.17 12.33 3.57
CA LEU A 190 0.26 12.14 3.40
C LEU A 190 1.03 13.46 3.33
N MET A 191 0.56 14.41 2.52
CA MET A 191 1.25 15.70 2.34
C MET A 191 1.20 16.56 3.59
N THR A 192 0.04 16.63 4.25
CA THR A 192 -0.12 17.40 5.50
C THR A 192 0.65 16.78 6.66
N SER A 193 0.75 15.45 6.72
CA SER A 193 1.60 14.76 7.71
C SER A 193 3.09 15.02 7.46
N LEU A 194 3.52 15.03 6.19
CA LEU A 194 4.89 15.37 5.81
C LEU A 194 5.24 16.82 6.21
N ASP A 195 4.35 17.77 5.97
CA ASP A 195 4.56 19.17 6.37
C ASP A 195 4.72 19.32 7.89
N GLN A 196 3.86 18.66 8.67
CA GLN A 196 3.96 18.62 10.12
C GLN A 196 5.25 17.93 10.60
N ALA A 197 5.69 16.86 9.95
CA ALA A 197 6.95 16.19 10.29
C ALA A 197 8.16 17.11 10.03
N ILE A 198 8.15 17.86 8.92
CA ILE A 198 9.20 18.85 8.60
C ILE A 198 9.27 19.93 9.68
N GLU A 199 8.11 20.48 10.06
CA GLU A 199 8.01 21.55 11.06
C GLU A 199 8.45 21.07 12.45
N THR A 200 7.90 19.95 12.92
CA THR A 200 8.08 19.46 14.29
C THR A 200 9.48 18.90 14.56
N THR A 201 10.10 18.26 13.57
CA THR A 201 11.43 17.64 13.77
C THR A 201 12.56 18.64 13.66
N GLY A 202 12.40 19.69 12.86
CA GLY A 202 13.46 20.68 12.61
C GLY A 202 14.77 20.08 12.11
N SER A 203 14.78 18.85 11.59
CA SER A 203 15.99 18.10 11.20
C SER A 203 15.90 17.56 9.77
N ILE A 204 14.79 17.77 9.07
CA ILE A 204 14.61 17.34 7.68
C ILE A 204 15.18 18.40 6.73
N ASP A 205 15.97 17.93 5.75
CA ASP A 205 16.43 18.71 4.61
C ASP A 205 15.38 18.65 3.48
N VAL A 206 14.59 19.72 3.35
CA VAL A 206 13.52 19.81 2.36
C VAL A 206 14.02 19.83 0.91
N SER A 207 15.31 20.05 0.67
CA SER A 207 15.91 19.98 -0.67
C SER A 207 16.33 18.57 -1.08
N ARG A 208 16.26 17.60 -0.15
CA ARG A 208 16.69 16.21 -0.35
C ARG A 208 15.62 15.24 0.17
N MET A 209 14.42 15.34 -0.39
CA MET A 209 13.31 14.46 -0.07
C MET A 209 13.05 13.43 -1.17
N GLY A 210 12.94 12.17 -0.79
CA GLY A 210 12.48 11.06 -1.63
C GLY A 210 11.06 10.63 -1.26
N ILE A 211 10.38 9.98 -2.20
CA ILE A 211 9.14 9.25 -1.95
C ILE A 211 9.24 7.84 -2.54
N GLY A 212 8.70 6.85 -1.85
CA GLY A 212 8.75 5.45 -2.24
C GLY A 212 7.46 4.72 -1.89
N GLY A 213 7.11 3.71 -2.67
CA GLY A 213 5.97 2.87 -2.34
C GLY A 213 5.72 1.76 -3.35
N GLY A 214 5.02 0.72 -2.90
CA GLY A 214 4.70 -0.43 -3.73
C GLY A 214 3.21 -0.74 -3.85
N SER A 215 2.74 -1.18 -5.03
CA SER A 215 1.31 -1.45 -5.31
C SER A 215 0.51 -0.15 -5.26
N TYR A 216 -0.55 -0.06 -4.44
CA TYR A 216 -1.20 1.22 -4.16
C TYR A 216 -0.20 2.31 -3.69
N GLY A 217 0.85 1.97 -2.93
CA GLY A 217 1.90 2.93 -2.58
C GLY A 217 2.71 3.40 -3.79
N GLY A 218 2.86 2.54 -4.81
CA GLY A 218 3.45 2.91 -6.10
C GLY A 218 2.51 3.76 -6.95
N TYR A 219 1.21 3.48 -6.92
CA TYR A 219 0.17 4.37 -7.46
C TYR A 219 0.27 5.76 -6.83
N MET A 220 0.31 5.83 -5.51
CA MET A 220 0.39 7.10 -4.76
C MET A 220 1.72 7.81 -5.02
N THR A 221 2.82 7.07 -5.18
CA THR A 221 4.11 7.64 -5.60
C THR A 221 4.00 8.32 -6.96
N ASN A 222 3.44 7.63 -7.97
CA ASN A 222 3.18 8.18 -9.30
C ASN A 222 2.22 9.38 -9.24
N TRP A 223 1.18 9.32 -8.40
CA TRP A 223 0.22 10.39 -8.20
C TRP A 223 0.90 11.64 -7.65
N VAL A 224 1.60 11.51 -6.52
CA VAL A 224 2.25 12.62 -5.80
C VAL A 224 3.19 13.40 -6.71
N ILE A 225 4.06 12.72 -7.47
CA ILE A 225 5.01 13.41 -8.36
C ILE A 225 4.35 14.09 -9.57
N GLY A 226 3.10 13.73 -9.90
CA GLY A 226 2.27 14.45 -10.87
C GLY A 226 1.53 15.66 -10.29
N GLN A 227 1.42 15.75 -8.95
CA GLN A 227 0.75 16.85 -8.24
C GLN A 227 1.73 17.88 -7.64
N THR A 228 3.00 17.50 -7.39
CA THR A 228 3.97 18.38 -6.74
C THR A 228 5.43 18.05 -7.10
N ASN A 229 6.30 19.07 -7.05
CA ASN A 229 7.73 18.98 -7.39
C ASN A 229 8.67 19.06 -6.18
N ARG A 230 8.15 18.85 -4.97
CA ARG A 230 8.91 18.94 -3.71
C ARG A 230 9.83 17.75 -3.43
N PHE A 231 9.73 16.67 -4.21
CA PHE A 231 10.59 15.49 -4.09
C PHE A 231 11.71 15.53 -5.13
N SER A 232 12.91 15.15 -4.73
CA SER A 232 14.10 15.10 -5.59
C SER A 232 14.35 13.71 -6.15
N ALA A 233 13.66 12.68 -5.65
CA ALA A 233 13.63 11.33 -6.23
C ALA A 233 12.35 10.58 -5.85
N ALA A 234 11.91 9.69 -6.73
CA ALA A 234 10.78 8.81 -6.50
C ALA A 234 11.10 7.36 -6.90
N VAL A 235 10.55 6.40 -6.16
CA VAL A 235 10.66 4.96 -6.42
C VAL A 235 9.26 4.34 -6.40
N ALA A 236 8.71 4.05 -7.58
CA ALA A 236 7.42 3.39 -7.71
C ALA A 236 7.60 1.90 -8.04
N MET A 237 7.10 1.04 -7.15
CA MET A 237 7.31 -0.41 -7.25
C MET A 237 5.98 -1.11 -7.54
N ARG A 238 5.95 -2.07 -8.48
CA ARG A 238 4.75 -2.84 -8.84
C ARG A 238 3.50 -1.93 -8.89
N SER A 239 3.67 -0.77 -9.53
CA SER A 239 2.80 0.39 -9.38
C SER A 239 1.64 0.35 -10.36
N ILE A 240 0.65 1.22 -10.14
CA ILE A 240 -0.45 1.49 -11.09
C ILE A 240 -0.24 2.91 -11.64
N SER A 241 -0.47 3.11 -12.93
CA SER A 241 -0.38 4.43 -13.58
C SER A 241 -1.68 4.83 -14.25
N ASN A 242 -2.52 3.86 -14.64
CA ASN A 242 -3.71 4.08 -15.42
C ASN A 242 -4.86 3.18 -14.95
N LEU A 243 -5.76 3.74 -14.12
CA LEU A 243 -6.91 3.03 -13.57
C LEU A 243 -7.92 2.55 -14.63
N VAL A 244 -7.94 3.19 -15.81
CA VAL A 244 -8.83 2.77 -16.92
C VAL A 244 -8.43 1.40 -17.43
N SER A 245 -7.13 1.20 -17.66
CA SER A 245 -6.58 -0.10 -18.09
C SER A 245 -6.56 -1.12 -16.95
N GLU A 246 -6.16 -0.69 -15.75
CA GLU A 246 -5.99 -1.55 -14.58
C GLU A 246 -7.30 -2.25 -14.17
N TYR A 247 -8.45 -1.59 -14.29
CA TYR A 247 -9.76 -2.09 -13.84
C TYR A 247 -10.08 -3.52 -14.31
N ALA A 248 -9.67 -3.86 -15.54
CA ALA A 248 -9.91 -5.17 -16.13
C ALA A 248 -8.64 -6.03 -16.27
N GLN A 249 -7.46 -5.52 -15.92
CA GLN A 249 -6.19 -6.22 -16.07
C GLN A 249 -5.82 -7.06 -14.85
N HIS A 250 -6.13 -6.59 -13.64
CA HIS A 250 -5.67 -7.25 -12.42
C HIS A 250 -6.44 -8.54 -12.09
N ASP A 251 -5.77 -9.53 -11.50
CA ASP A 251 -6.32 -10.83 -11.10
C ASP A 251 -7.42 -10.80 -10.01
N ILE A 252 -7.76 -9.62 -9.48
CA ILE A 252 -8.78 -9.41 -8.44
C ILE A 252 -9.96 -8.52 -8.87
N VAL A 253 -10.42 -8.63 -10.12
CA VAL A 253 -11.48 -7.77 -10.73
C VAL A 253 -12.70 -7.53 -9.82
N LEU A 254 -13.16 -8.54 -9.07
CA LEU A 254 -14.30 -8.40 -8.16
C LEU A 254 -14.02 -7.48 -6.96
N TRP A 255 -12.80 -7.53 -6.42
CA TRP A 255 -12.37 -6.58 -5.39
C TRP A 255 -12.23 -5.18 -5.99
N GLY A 256 -11.69 -5.07 -7.20
CA GLY A 256 -11.58 -3.79 -7.92
C GLY A 256 -12.93 -3.10 -8.09
N ALA A 257 -14.01 -3.85 -8.36
CA ALA A 257 -15.35 -3.28 -8.45
C ALA A 257 -15.89 -2.70 -7.12
N LEU A 258 -15.48 -3.28 -5.99
CA LEU A 258 -15.82 -2.74 -4.66
C LEU A 258 -15.07 -1.44 -4.36
N GLU A 259 -13.84 -1.35 -4.85
CA GLU A 259 -12.92 -0.26 -4.52
C GLU A 259 -13.02 0.93 -5.48
N LEU A 260 -13.07 0.66 -6.78
CA LEU A 260 -13.07 1.65 -7.86
C LEU A 260 -14.49 1.97 -8.36
N GLY A 261 -15.47 1.13 -8.01
CA GLY A 261 -16.88 1.30 -8.37
C GLY A 261 -17.35 0.35 -9.47
N PRO A 262 -18.60 0.54 -9.96
CA PRO A 262 -19.20 -0.35 -10.96
C PRO A 262 -18.42 -0.32 -12.28
N PRO A 263 -18.71 -1.26 -13.20
CA PRO A 263 -17.96 -1.34 -14.45
C PRO A 263 -17.94 -0.01 -15.22
N PRO A 264 -16.77 0.48 -15.64
CA PRO A 264 -16.58 1.87 -16.04
C PRO A 264 -16.83 2.12 -17.53
N TRP A 265 -17.18 1.12 -18.34
CA TRP A 265 -17.32 1.31 -19.80
C TRP A 265 -18.35 2.37 -20.22
N PRO A 266 -19.47 2.58 -19.48
CA PRO A 266 -20.37 3.69 -19.79
C PRO A 266 -19.72 5.07 -19.56
N ASP A 267 -18.81 5.18 -18.59
CA ASP A 267 -18.11 6.42 -18.23
C ASP A 267 -16.80 6.10 -17.48
N GLN A 268 -15.67 6.44 -18.12
CA GLN A 268 -14.33 6.20 -17.61
C GLN A 268 -13.70 7.46 -16.98
N ASP A 269 -14.41 8.59 -16.95
CA ASP A 269 -13.83 9.88 -16.58
C ASP A 269 -13.30 9.90 -15.15
N GLU A 270 -14.01 9.28 -14.20
CA GLU A 270 -13.55 9.22 -12.80
C GLU A 270 -12.28 8.38 -12.63
N LEU A 271 -12.17 7.24 -13.33
CA LEU A 271 -10.94 6.45 -13.33
C LEU A 271 -9.81 7.23 -13.98
N TRP A 272 -10.06 7.87 -15.13
CA TRP A 272 -9.06 8.66 -15.82
C TRP A 272 -8.58 9.86 -15.00
N LYS A 273 -9.48 10.61 -14.35
CA LYS A 273 -9.14 11.69 -13.42
C LYS A 273 -8.24 11.20 -12.28
N ARG A 274 -8.40 9.94 -11.86
CA ARG A 274 -7.60 9.32 -10.80
C ARG A 274 -6.42 8.51 -11.33
N SER A 275 -6.14 8.53 -12.64
CA SER A 275 -4.95 7.89 -13.23
C SER A 275 -3.73 8.82 -13.12
N PRO A 276 -2.64 8.43 -12.42
CA PRO A 276 -1.42 9.22 -12.37
C PRO A 276 -0.87 9.65 -13.74
N ILE A 277 -0.96 8.78 -14.75
CA ILE A 277 -0.47 9.08 -16.10
C ILE A 277 -1.17 10.28 -16.76
N ARG A 278 -2.40 10.61 -16.34
CA ARG A 278 -3.11 11.82 -16.79
C ARG A 278 -2.31 13.10 -16.49
N TYR A 279 -1.48 13.07 -15.45
CA TYR A 279 -0.70 14.20 -14.96
C TYR A 279 0.80 14.10 -15.32
N VAL A 280 1.18 13.18 -16.22
CA VAL A 280 2.58 12.88 -16.54
C VAL A 280 3.39 14.10 -17.01
N GLN A 281 2.75 15.08 -17.64
CA GLN A 281 3.41 16.31 -18.09
C GLN A 281 3.99 17.14 -16.93
N ASN A 282 3.35 17.08 -15.76
CA ASN A 282 3.74 17.83 -14.58
C ASN A 282 4.98 17.23 -13.89
N VAL A 283 5.29 15.97 -14.15
CA VAL A 283 6.37 15.25 -13.46
C VAL A 283 7.72 15.90 -13.76
N GLN A 284 8.42 16.30 -12.71
CA GLN A 284 9.81 16.77 -12.77
C GLN A 284 10.76 15.86 -11.97
N THR A 285 10.22 15.17 -10.96
CA THR A 285 10.95 14.27 -10.07
C THR A 285 11.52 13.07 -10.85
N PRO A 286 12.83 12.78 -10.74
CA PRO A 286 13.41 11.54 -11.22
C PRO A 286 12.70 10.31 -10.67
N LEU A 287 12.23 9.42 -11.56
CA LEU A 287 11.46 8.22 -11.18
C LEU A 287 12.21 6.92 -11.49
N LEU A 288 12.34 6.06 -10.49
CA LEU A 288 12.70 4.65 -10.66
C LEU A 288 11.42 3.79 -10.62
N LEU A 289 11.19 3.02 -11.68
CA LEU A 289 10.13 2.01 -11.76
C LEU A 289 10.73 0.62 -11.51
N CYS A 290 10.14 -0.18 -10.62
CA CYS A 290 10.55 -1.57 -10.37
C CYS A 290 9.36 -2.52 -10.43
N CYS A 291 9.35 -3.47 -11.35
CA CYS A 291 8.21 -4.38 -11.56
C CYS A 291 8.66 -5.82 -11.86
N GLY A 292 7.86 -6.79 -11.41
CA GLY A 292 8.02 -8.20 -11.79
C GLY A 292 7.31 -8.46 -13.12
N GLU A 293 7.90 -9.27 -14.00
CA GLU A 293 7.30 -9.60 -15.30
C GLU A 293 6.07 -10.51 -15.18
N MET A 294 5.93 -11.24 -14.07
CA MET A 294 4.81 -12.14 -13.78
C MET A 294 3.84 -11.53 -12.76
N ASP A 295 3.85 -10.20 -12.60
CA ASP A 295 2.90 -9.50 -11.73
C ASP A 295 1.51 -9.43 -12.38
N LEU A 296 0.58 -10.25 -11.88
CA LEU A 296 -0.82 -10.27 -12.32
C LEU A 296 -1.72 -9.34 -11.49
N ARG A 297 -1.20 -8.76 -10.40
CA ARG A 297 -1.95 -7.88 -9.49
C ARG A 297 -1.88 -6.43 -9.95
N CYS A 298 -0.71 -5.99 -10.38
CA CYS A 298 -0.51 -4.71 -11.05
C CYS A 298 0.30 -5.01 -12.30
N ALA A 299 -0.39 -5.15 -13.44
CA ALA A 299 0.22 -5.63 -14.67
C ALA A 299 1.43 -4.79 -15.07
N ILE A 300 2.46 -5.41 -15.64
CA ILE A 300 3.69 -4.71 -16.04
C ILE A 300 3.43 -3.54 -17.01
N SER A 301 2.36 -3.61 -17.79
CA SER A 301 1.90 -2.52 -18.67
C SER A 301 1.71 -1.20 -17.92
N GLN A 302 1.32 -1.23 -16.64
CA GLN A 302 1.21 -0.02 -15.81
C GLN A 302 2.55 0.71 -15.67
N SER A 303 3.64 -0.04 -15.51
CA SER A 303 4.99 0.54 -15.44
C SER A 303 5.51 0.92 -16.83
N GLU A 304 5.20 0.13 -17.86
CA GLU A 304 5.59 0.42 -19.25
C GLU A 304 4.93 1.69 -19.79
N GLU A 305 3.64 1.92 -19.51
CA GLU A 305 2.90 3.13 -19.91
C GLU A 305 3.55 4.39 -19.31
N MET A 306 3.83 4.37 -18.00
CA MET A 306 4.47 5.50 -17.31
C MET A 306 5.90 5.72 -17.81
N PHE A 307 6.69 4.64 -17.95
CA PHE A 307 8.05 4.72 -18.47
C PHE A 307 8.05 5.33 -19.89
N GLY A 308 7.25 4.78 -20.80
CA GLY A 308 7.17 5.25 -22.18
C GLY A 308 6.77 6.72 -22.27
N ALA A 309 5.76 7.15 -21.51
CA ALA A 309 5.31 8.54 -21.49
C ALA A 309 6.38 9.50 -20.95
N LEU A 310 7.03 9.18 -19.83
CA LEU A 310 8.10 10.00 -19.27
C LEU A 310 9.32 10.07 -20.19
N ARG A 311 9.71 8.95 -20.81
CA ARG A 311 10.79 8.90 -21.80
C ARG A 311 10.48 9.76 -23.02
N PHE A 312 9.27 9.68 -23.55
CA PHE A 312 8.82 10.48 -24.69
C PHE A 312 8.87 11.99 -24.38
N LEU A 313 8.57 12.37 -23.13
CA LEU A 313 8.62 13.76 -22.66
C LEU A 313 10.02 14.21 -22.22
N GLY A 314 11.07 13.40 -22.43
CA GLY A 314 12.45 13.73 -22.06
C GLY A 314 12.69 13.81 -20.54
N LYS A 315 11.85 13.16 -19.73
CA LYS A 315 11.97 13.16 -18.26
C LYS A 315 12.97 12.11 -17.78
N THR A 316 13.53 12.32 -16.59
CA THR A 316 14.46 11.39 -15.94
C THR A 316 13.72 10.18 -15.37
N VAL A 317 13.86 9.03 -16.02
CA VAL A 317 13.20 7.79 -15.58
C VAL A 317 14.06 6.56 -15.89
N GLU A 318 14.12 5.62 -14.96
CA GLU A 318 14.68 4.27 -15.15
C GLU A 318 13.61 3.21 -14.84
N MET A 319 13.64 2.07 -15.54
CA MET A 319 12.74 0.94 -15.30
C MET A 319 13.55 -0.35 -15.13
N VAL A 320 13.35 -1.03 -14.00
CA VAL A 320 13.96 -2.33 -13.70
C VAL A 320 12.87 -3.39 -13.78
N ARG A 321 13.04 -4.31 -14.73
CA ARG A 321 12.17 -5.48 -14.93
C ARG A 321 12.81 -6.69 -14.27
N PHE A 322 12.09 -7.33 -13.36
CA PHE A 322 12.53 -8.55 -12.70
C PHE A 322 11.86 -9.76 -13.37
N PRO A 323 12.61 -10.57 -14.14
CA PRO A 323 12.05 -11.74 -14.82
C PRO A 323 11.55 -12.76 -13.80
N GLU A 324 10.50 -13.50 -14.16
CA GLU A 324 9.83 -14.55 -13.35
C GLU A 324 9.16 -14.07 -12.04
N GLU A 325 9.47 -12.87 -11.57
CA GLU A 325 8.99 -12.36 -10.29
C GLU A 325 7.54 -11.87 -10.37
N SER A 326 6.79 -12.12 -9.30
CA SER A 326 5.39 -11.71 -9.16
C SER A 326 5.26 -10.39 -8.38
N HIS A 327 4.03 -10.04 -8.02
CA HIS A 327 3.73 -8.93 -7.12
C HIS A 327 4.47 -8.99 -5.77
N ASP A 328 4.88 -10.19 -5.34
CA ASP A 328 5.49 -10.43 -4.04
C ASP A 328 7.03 -10.45 -4.04
N LEU A 329 7.68 -10.00 -5.13
CA LEU A 329 9.14 -9.82 -5.22
C LEU A 329 9.76 -9.33 -3.89
N SER A 330 9.24 -8.23 -3.34
CA SER A 330 9.84 -7.61 -2.14
C SER A 330 9.69 -8.44 -0.85
N ARG A 331 8.80 -9.44 -0.82
CA ARG A 331 8.43 -10.22 0.37
C ARG A 331 8.93 -11.66 0.30
N ASN A 332 8.73 -12.33 -0.83
CA ASN A 332 9.08 -13.74 -1.01
C ASN A 332 9.76 -14.04 -2.36
N GLY A 333 10.15 -13.00 -3.12
CA GLY A 333 10.88 -13.17 -4.36
C GLY A 333 12.24 -13.84 -4.17
N ARG A 334 12.86 -14.24 -5.28
CA ARG A 334 14.15 -14.94 -5.23
C ARG A 334 15.20 -14.05 -4.53
N PRO A 335 16.02 -14.59 -3.60
CA PRO A 335 16.90 -13.76 -2.75
C PRO A 335 17.82 -12.81 -3.51
N ASP A 336 18.42 -13.26 -4.61
CA ASP A 336 19.28 -12.42 -5.48
C ASP A 336 18.52 -11.23 -6.07
N ARG A 337 17.27 -11.43 -6.51
CA ARG A 337 16.43 -10.35 -7.06
C ARG A 337 15.91 -9.41 -5.98
N ARG A 338 15.72 -9.90 -4.75
CA ARG A 338 15.41 -9.06 -3.59
C ARG A 338 16.56 -8.14 -3.22
N VAL A 339 17.80 -8.66 -3.27
CA VAL A 339 19.02 -7.87 -3.05
C VAL A 339 19.17 -6.83 -4.16
N GLU A 340 19.13 -7.26 -5.43
CA GLU A 340 19.22 -6.35 -6.59
C GLU A 340 18.17 -5.23 -6.51
N ARG A 341 16.92 -5.56 -6.16
CA ARG A 341 15.88 -4.55 -5.95
C ARG A 341 16.29 -3.51 -4.91
N LEU A 342 16.80 -3.93 -3.75
CA LEU A 342 17.23 -3.00 -2.70
C LEU A 342 18.44 -2.17 -3.14
N GLU A 343 19.39 -2.75 -3.87
CA GLU A 343 20.54 -2.04 -4.43
C GLU A 343 20.12 -0.96 -5.42
N ARG A 344 19.12 -1.23 -6.27
CA ARG A 344 18.56 -0.22 -7.20
C ARG A 344 17.88 0.93 -6.47
N ILE A 345 17.11 0.63 -5.43
CA ILE A 345 16.43 1.64 -4.60
C ILE A 345 17.47 2.51 -3.88
N ALA A 346 18.43 1.86 -3.20
CA ALA A 346 19.52 2.51 -2.50
C ALA A 346 20.33 3.41 -3.43
N GLY A 347 20.78 2.88 -4.57
CA GLY A 347 21.57 3.63 -5.54
C GLY A 347 20.80 4.79 -6.18
N TRP A 348 19.48 4.67 -6.34
CA TRP A 348 18.65 5.77 -6.85
C TRP A 348 18.55 6.92 -5.85
N TYR A 349 18.22 6.62 -4.59
CA TYR A 349 18.18 7.66 -3.56
C TYR A 349 19.56 8.26 -3.29
N GLU A 350 20.62 7.46 -3.26
CA GLU A 350 22.00 7.97 -3.12
C GLU A 350 22.35 8.93 -4.24
N ARG A 351 22.02 8.59 -5.50
CA ARG A 351 22.30 9.43 -6.66
C ARG A 351 21.63 10.81 -6.56
N PHE A 352 20.35 10.86 -6.16
CA PHE A 352 19.56 12.09 -6.23
C PHE A 352 19.47 12.87 -4.91
N LEU A 353 19.58 12.19 -3.78
CA LEU A 353 19.49 12.77 -2.43
C LEU A 353 20.85 12.83 -1.73
N GLY A 354 21.87 12.09 -2.20
CA GLY A 354 23.04 11.79 -1.38
C GLY A 354 22.66 11.02 -0.12
N THR A 355 23.56 10.96 0.86
CA THR A 355 23.27 10.44 2.20
C THR A 355 23.63 11.48 3.26
N ALA A 356 23.45 11.16 4.54
CA ALA A 356 23.96 12.00 5.62
C ALA A 356 25.50 11.91 5.77
N SER A 357 26.13 10.88 5.20
CA SER A 357 27.57 10.64 5.23
C SER A 357 28.27 10.99 3.91
N VAL A 358 27.53 11.16 2.81
CA VAL A 358 28.05 11.40 1.46
C VAL A 358 27.24 12.52 0.79
N GLU A 359 27.90 13.54 0.27
CA GLU A 359 27.24 14.61 -0.49
C GLU A 359 26.57 14.08 -1.77
N LYS A 360 25.54 14.78 -2.26
CA LYS A 360 24.83 14.43 -3.49
C LYS A 360 25.82 14.25 -4.65
N ALA A 361 25.78 13.09 -5.32
CA ALA A 361 26.61 12.85 -6.50
C ALA A 361 26.30 13.87 -7.61
N ALA A 362 27.34 14.29 -8.35
CA ALA A 362 27.16 15.13 -9.53
C ALA A 362 26.24 14.42 -10.55
N GLU A 363 25.34 15.17 -11.20
CA GLU A 363 24.38 14.62 -12.17
C GLU A 363 25.12 13.79 -13.24
N VAL A 364 24.88 12.47 -13.22
CA VAL A 364 25.27 11.59 -14.31
C VAL A 364 24.16 11.66 -15.34
N GLU A 365 24.53 11.96 -16.58
CA GLU A 365 23.64 12.04 -17.72
C GLU A 365 22.84 10.73 -17.83
N THR A 366 21.56 10.74 -17.42
CA THR A 366 20.63 9.69 -17.85
C THR A 366 20.63 9.67 -19.36
N GLN A 367 20.52 8.50 -20.00
CA GLN A 367 20.35 8.42 -21.46
C GLN A 367 19.10 9.20 -21.87
N VAL A 368 19.15 10.52 -22.04
CA VAL A 368 18.07 11.29 -22.65
C VAL A 368 18.25 11.05 -24.13
N LEU A 369 17.36 10.24 -24.72
CA LEU A 369 17.34 10.17 -26.18
C LEU A 369 16.92 11.56 -26.67
N PRO A 370 17.67 12.18 -27.59
CA PRO A 370 17.29 13.48 -28.12
C PRO A 370 15.90 13.35 -28.76
N VAL A 371 14.93 14.09 -28.24
CA VAL A 371 13.63 14.26 -28.90
C VAL A 371 13.90 15.15 -30.11
N GLN A 372 13.80 14.59 -31.31
CA GLN A 372 13.86 15.38 -32.53
C GLN A 372 12.63 16.29 -32.58
N HIS A 373 12.81 17.58 -32.28
CA HIS A 373 11.86 18.59 -32.70
C HIS A 373 12.12 18.83 -34.18
N ASP A 374 11.30 18.22 -35.04
CA ASP A 374 11.22 18.63 -36.44
C ASP A 374 10.57 20.03 -36.47
N GLU A 375 11.39 21.07 -36.30
CA GLU A 375 11.06 22.41 -36.76
C GLU A 375 11.25 22.50 -38.27
N GLU A 376 10.46 21.76 -39.05
CA GLU A 376 10.36 21.96 -40.50
C GLU A 376 9.04 21.40 -41.02
N GLY A 377 8.03 22.28 -41.13
CA GLY A 377 6.72 21.87 -41.64
C GLY A 377 5.65 22.95 -41.69
N ALA A 378 6.03 24.23 -41.70
CA ALA A 378 5.11 25.32 -41.99
C ALA A 378 5.39 25.86 -43.39
N GLU A 379 4.89 25.19 -44.43
CA GLU A 379 4.55 25.83 -45.71
C GLU A 379 3.71 24.90 -46.61
N THR A 380 2.46 25.32 -46.82
CA THR A 380 1.54 25.03 -47.95
C THR A 380 1.14 23.58 -48.27
N ARG A 381 -0.11 23.23 -47.95
CA ARG A 381 -0.88 22.21 -48.69
C ARG A 381 -2.29 22.72 -48.98
N GLU A 382 -2.45 23.32 -50.16
CA GLU A 382 -3.75 23.39 -50.83
C GLU A 382 -3.99 22.09 -51.62
N GLY A 383 -5.18 21.52 -51.44
CA GLY A 383 -5.85 20.68 -52.45
C GLY A 383 -5.54 19.19 -52.45
N VAL A 384 -6.35 18.39 -51.73
CA VAL A 384 -6.83 17.08 -52.20
C VAL A 384 -8.23 16.82 -51.64
N THR A 385 -9.17 16.57 -52.54
CA THR A 385 -10.59 16.26 -52.32
C THR A 385 -10.84 14.84 -51.81
N ALA A 386 -11.85 14.68 -50.94
CA ALA A 386 -12.31 13.42 -50.37
C ALA A 386 -13.01 12.50 -51.39
N PRO A 387 -12.92 11.15 -51.26
CA PRO A 387 -13.76 10.25 -52.03
C PRO A 387 -15.02 9.85 -51.26
N THR A 388 -16.16 10.14 -51.87
CA THR A 388 -17.47 9.55 -51.58
C THR A 388 -17.55 8.19 -52.28
N THR A 389 -18.05 7.14 -51.63
CA THR A 389 -18.56 5.97 -52.36
C THR A 389 -19.75 5.34 -51.64
N VAL A 390 -20.70 4.95 -52.47
CA VAL A 390 -22.12 4.67 -52.20
C VAL A 390 -22.33 3.20 -51.84
N LEU A 391 -23.21 2.96 -50.87
CA LEU A 391 -23.78 1.64 -50.54
C LEU A 391 -24.87 1.27 -51.56
N GLU A 392 -24.73 0.15 -52.25
CA GLU A 392 -25.83 -0.53 -52.94
C GLU A 392 -26.06 -1.92 -52.33
N ALA A 393 -27.31 -2.18 -51.96
CA ALA A 393 -27.81 -3.50 -51.59
C ALA A 393 -28.22 -4.29 -52.85
N VAL A 394 -28.30 -5.64 -52.76
CA VAL A 394 -29.47 -6.47 -53.10
C VAL A 394 -29.14 -7.98 -53.36
N ARG A 395 -29.98 -8.84 -52.74
CA ARG A 395 -30.47 -10.20 -53.08
C ARG A 395 -29.75 -11.51 -52.65
N LYS A 396 -30.55 -12.34 -51.95
CA LYS A 396 -30.50 -13.81 -51.78
C LYS A 396 -30.64 -14.58 -53.10
N PRO A 397 -30.21 -15.86 -53.10
CA PRO A 397 -31.02 -16.94 -53.69
C PRO A 397 -31.19 -18.18 -52.79
N GLU A 398 -32.20 -18.99 -53.14
CA GLU A 398 -32.74 -20.19 -52.49
C GLU A 398 -31.91 -21.48 -52.65
N ALA A 399 -32.27 -22.50 -51.86
CA ALA A 399 -31.66 -23.84 -51.76
C ALA A 399 -32.14 -24.84 -52.84
N PRO A 400 -31.42 -25.97 -52.98
CA PRO A 400 -32.07 -27.26 -53.22
C PRO A 400 -31.60 -28.40 -52.28
N ALA A 401 -32.28 -29.55 -52.41
CA ALA A 401 -32.52 -30.58 -51.41
C ALA A 401 -31.50 -31.74 -51.28
N ALA A 402 -31.52 -32.33 -50.07
CA ALA A 402 -31.26 -33.70 -49.59
C ALA A 402 -30.41 -34.72 -50.38
N GLU A 403 -29.43 -35.31 -49.67
CA GLU A 403 -29.10 -36.75 -49.69
C GLU A 403 -28.33 -37.17 -48.41
N SER A 404 -28.35 -38.47 -48.12
CA SER A 404 -28.30 -39.14 -46.80
C SER A 404 -26.92 -39.47 -46.17
N THR A 405 -26.97 -39.65 -44.83
CA THR A 405 -26.06 -40.15 -43.77
C THR A 405 -25.06 -41.31 -44.10
N PRO A 406 -24.01 -41.64 -43.28
CA PRO A 406 -24.11 -41.86 -41.81
C PRO A 406 -22.97 -41.40 -40.86
N THR A 407 -23.43 -41.36 -39.62
CA THR A 407 -22.88 -41.09 -38.28
C THR A 407 -21.64 -41.89 -37.86
N ALA A 408 -20.76 -41.25 -37.09
CA ALA A 408 -19.98 -41.88 -36.02
C ALA A 408 -19.97 -40.94 -34.79
N ALA A 409 -20.37 -41.49 -33.64
CA ALA A 409 -20.55 -40.81 -32.37
C ALA A 409 -19.28 -40.86 -31.50
N LEU A 410 -19.13 -39.89 -30.60
CA LEU A 410 -18.55 -40.06 -29.26
C LEU A 410 -19.02 -38.93 -28.34
N GLU A 411 -19.29 -39.33 -27.10
CA GLU A 411 -20.16 -38.71 -26.08
C GLU A 411 -19.56 -37.48 -25.39
N THR A 412 -20.44 -36.54 -25.00
CA THR A 412 -20.17 -35.57 -23.93
C THR A 412 -21.23 -35.69 -22.84
N GLN A 413 -20.78 -35.90 -21.60
CA GLN A 413 -21.61 -35.92 -20.40
C GLN A 413 -22.07 -34.49 -20.03
N GLU A 414 -23.37 -34.31 -19.82
CA GLU A 414 -23.97 -33.11 -19.25
C GLU A 414 -23.88 -33.10 -17.72
N MET A 415 -23.47 -31.97 -17.16
CA MET A 415 -23.67 -31.64 -15.75
C MET A 415 -24.99 -30.88 -15.55
N VAL A 416 -25.75 -31.35 -14.58
CA VAL A 416 -27.11 -30.95 -14.22
C VAL A 416 -27.16 -29.50 -13.69
N ALA A 417 -28.01 -28.67 -14.29
CA ALA A 417 -28.46 -27.40 -13.74
C ALA A 417 -29.72 -27.62 -12.88
N ALA A 418 -29.70 -27.15 -11.62
CA ALA A 418 -30.87 -27.18 -10.75
C ALA A 418 -31.65 -25.86 -10.84
N VAL A 419 -32.94 -26.04 -11.10
CA VAL A 419 -34.05 -25.10 -11.33
C VAL A 419 -34.31 -24.14 -10.16
N VAL A 420 -34.60 -22.88 -10.47
CA VAL A 420 -35.29 -21.90 -9.59
C VAL A 420 -36.72 -21.72 -10.15
N PRO A 421 -37.80 -21.88 -9.35
CA PRO A 421 -39.14 -21.54 -9.81
C PRO A 421 -39.54 -20.11 -9.43
N SER A 422 -40.24 -19.44 -10.35
CA SER A 422 -40.79 -18.09 -10.24
C SER A 422 -42.26 -18.07 -9.76
N GLU A 423 -42.53 -17.06 -8.92
CA GLU A 423 -43.78 -16.29 -8.74
C GLU A 423 -45.03 -16.86 -8.05
N VAL A 424 -45.45 -16.16 -6.98
CA VAL A 424 -46.85 -15.82 -6.67
C VAL A 424 -46.90 -14.38 -6.14
N GLU A 425 -47.56 -13.49 -6.88
CA GLU A 425 -47.95 -12.14 -6.44
C GLU A 425 -49.03 -12.20 -5.35
N ALA A 426 -48.88 -11.38 -4.30
CA ALA A 426 -50.00 -10.96 -3.45
C ALA A 426 -49.80 -9.50 -3.02
N ASP A 427 -50.78 -8.69 -3.44
CA ASP A 427 -50.96 -7.26 -3.25
C ASP A 427 -51.29 -6.92 -1.77
N VAL A 428 -50.42 -6.15 -1.10
CA VAL A 428 -50.76 -5.37 0.11
C VAL A 428 -49.91 -4.10 0.15
N ARG A 429 -50.54 -2.95 -0.07
CA ARG A 429 -49.99 -1.62 0.27
C ARG A 429 -50.04 -1.39 1.79
N PRO A 430 -49.07 -0.65 2.36
CA PRO A 430 -49.35 0.23 3.49
C PRO A 430 -49.06 1.71 3.17
N GLU A 431 -49.85 2.55 3.83
CA GLU A 431 -49.91 4.00 3.75
C GLU A 431 -48.60 4.73 4.06
N ALA A 432 -48.44 5.90 3.46
CA ALA A 432 -47.39 6.86 3.74
C ALA A 432 -47.56 7.48 5.14
N ALA A 433 -46.51 7.46 5.94
CA ALA A 433 -46.35 8.29 7.13
C ALA A 433 -45.28 9.37 6.88
N GLU A 434 -45.60 10.61 7.26
CA GLU A 434 -44.76 11.81 7.18
C GLU A 434 -43.49 11.71 8.06
N PRO A 435 -42.42 12.50 7.77
CA PRO A 435 -41.11 12.32 8.39
C PRO A 435 -41.07 12.91 9.81
N ALA A 436 -40.66 12.11 10.78
CA ALA A 436 -40.25 12.59 12.09
C ALA A 436 -38.85 13.23 12.02
N ALA A 437 -38.68 14.35 12.72
CA ALA A 437 -37.45 15.12 12.81
C ALA A 437 -36.28 14.29 13.37
N ALA A 438 -35.10 14.44 12.77
CA ALA A 438 -33.86 13.85 13.24
C ALA A 438 -33.38 14.55 14.53
N GLU A 439 -33.21 13.79 15.62
CA GLU A 439 -32.44 14.22 16.78
C GLU A 439 -30.93 14.17 16.46
N GLU A 440 -30.20 15.21 16.86
CA GLU A 440 -28.74 15.28 16.78
C GLU A 440 -28.06 14.17 17.59
N PRO A 441 -26.94 13.62 17.11
CA PRO A 441 -26.16 12.64 17.90
C PRO A 441 -25.53 13.32 19.13
N PRO A 442 -25.41 12.61 20.27
CA PRO A 442 -24.81 13.19 21.47
C PRO A 442 -23.31 13.47 21.27
N ALA A 443 -22.86 14.58 21.86
CA ALA A 443 -21.46 14.99 21.86
C ALA A 443 -20.55 13.94 22.55
N PRO A 444 -19.30 13.78 22.09
CA PRO A 444 -18.37 12.82 22.68
C PRO A 444 -18.00 13.21 24.12
N GLU A 445 -17.97 12.21 25.01
CA GLU A 445 -17.54 12.38 26.40
C GLU A 445 -16.06 12.83 26.50
N PRO A 446 -15.69 13.66 27.49
CA PRO A 446 -14.32 14.12 27.64
C PRO A 446 -13.39 12.99 28.10
N VAL A 447 -12.26 12.88 27.42
CA VAL A 447 -11.16 11.97 27.77
C VAL A 447 -10.63 12.33 29.16
N ALA A 448 -10.62 11.37 30.08
CA ALA A 448 -10.08 11.55 31.42
C ALA A 448 -8.56 11.86 31.35
N GLU A 449 -8.15 12.94 32.02
CA GLU A 449 -6.74 13.29 32.23
C GLU A 449 -6.02 12.17 33.00
N VAL A 450 -4.92 11.68 32.42
CA VAL A 450 -3.98 10.79 33.10
C VAL A 450 -3.14 11.63 34.05
N ALA A 451 -3.23 11.35 35.36
CA ALA A 451 -2.41 11.98 36.38
C ALA A 451 -0.91 11.67 36.16
N PRO A 452 0.00 12.61 36.47
CA PRO A 452 1.44 12.39 36.29
C PRO A 452 1.97 11.36 37.29
N LEU A 453 2.83 10.46 36.81
CA LEU A 453 3.59 9.52 37.63
C LEU A 453 4.60 10.30 38.48
N ASP A 454 4.49 10.16 39.81
CA ASP A 454 5.47 10.64 40.76
C ASP A 454 6.84 10.00 40.50
N SER A 455 7.86 10.84 40.30
CA SER A 455 9.25 10.43 40.24
C SER A 455 9.76 10.06 41.63
N GLU A 456 10.21 8.82 41.84
CA GLU A 456 10.97 8.45 43.04
C GLU A 456 12.33 9.18 43.08
N PRO A 457 12.82 9.56 44.27
CA PRO A 457 14.03 10.38 44.40
C PRO A 457 15.31 9.58 44.15
N VAL A 458 16.24 10.22 43.45
CA VAL A 458 17.63 9.79 43.24
C VAL A 458 18.36 9.70 44.58
N ALA A 459 18.95 8.55 44.88
CA ALA A 459 19.82 8.35 46.04
C ALA A 459 21.20 9.00 45.81
N GLU A 460 21.62 9.87 46.73
CA GLU A 460 22.99 10.40 46.80
C GLU A 460 23.99 9.32 47.28
N PRO A 461 25.26 9.38 46.86
CA PRO A 461 26.26 8.38 47.22
C PRO A 461 26.78 8.57 48.65
N ALA A 462 26.86 7.47 49.39
CA ALA A 462 27.43 7.42 50.74
C ALA A 462 28.94 7.68 50.73
N ALA A 463 29.38 8.58 51.61
CA ALA A 463 30.77 8.86 51.91
C ALA A 463 31.43 7.70 52.68
N GLU A 464 32.66 7.35 52.28
CA GLU A 464 33.56 6.47 53.05
C GLU A 464 33.97 7.11 54.39
N PRO A 465 34.06 6.34 55.49
CA PRO A 465 34.80 6.78 56.66
C PRO A 465 36.26 6.30 56.57
N ALA A 466 37.16 7.25 56.82
CA ALA A 466 38.58 7.04 57.04
C ALA A 466 38.84 6.26 58.34
N ALA A 467 39.61 5.16 58.25
CA ALA A 467 40.75 4.79 59.09
C ALA A 467 41.19 3.35 58.76
#